data_AF-A0A6G1EIN9-F1
#
_entry.id   AF-A0A6G1EIN9-F1
#
_cell.length_a   1.000
_cell.length_b   1.000
_cell.length_c   1.000
_cell.angle_alpha   90.00
_cell.angle_beta   90.00
_cell.angle_gamma   90.00
#
_symmetry.space_group_name_H-M   'P 1'
#
loop_
_entity.id
_entity.type
_entity.pdbx_description
1 polymer ?
#
loop_
_entity_poly.entity_id
_entity_poly.type
_entity_poly.pdbx_seq_one_letter_code
_entity_poly.pdbx_strand_id
1 'polypeptide(L)'
;MVANETSQKAEAASTAAAGGSSIPEEAQRLLHELAAGWDDVEDCRALEVVPLKGAMTNEVYQARWLLPARAPSTGEAAPAEAGRKVLVRVYGEGVEVFFDREVEVRTFECMSRHGHGPRLLGRFPNGRVEEFIHARTLSAADLRDPEISAIIASKLRQFHNLEMPGPKSVLIWDRLRNWLKTAKNLCPSNEAKEFCLDSIEKEITALENELSKDYQCIGFCHNDLQYGNIMIDEETKLLTIIDYEYASFGPVAYDIANHFCEMAADYHSERPHILNYTKYPDTDEQKQFVQSYLSSSG
;
A
#
# COMPACT_ATOMS: atom_id res chain seq x y z
N MET A 1 14.28 46.65 -28.43
CA MET A 1 13.09 45.79 -28.60
C MET A 1 13.28 44.42 -27.92
N VAL A 2 13.83 44.37 -26.69
CA VAL A 2 14.16 43.11 -25.99
C VAL A 2 13.66 43.11 -24.53
N ALA A 3 12.86 44.11 -24.12
CA ALA A 3 12.42 44.28 -22.74
C ALA A 3 10.94 43.89 -22.48
N ASN A 4 10.20 43.45 -23.52
CA ASN A 4 8.77 43.16 -23.40
C ASN A 4 8.42 41.66 -23.43
N GLU A 5 9.36 40.79 -23.81
CA GLU A 5 9.12 39.32 -23.81
C GLU A 5 9.44 38.66 -22.47
N THR A 6 10.27 39.29 -21.63
CA THR A 6 10.67 38.75 -20.32
C THR A 6 9.59 38.98 -19.26
N SER A 7 8.83 40.07 -19.32
CA SER A 7 7.71 40.34 -18.40
C SER A 7 6.48 39.49 -18.68
N GLN A 8 6.17 39.18 -19.95
CA GLN A 8 5.07 38.28 -20.29
C GLN A 8 5.35 36.81 -19.94
N LYS A 9 6.62 36.37 -19.96
CA LYS A 9 7.00 35.04 -19.43
C LYS A 9 7.00 34.97 -17.91
N ALA A 10 7.25 36.08 -17.20
CA ALA A 10 7.16 36.14 -15.75
C ALA A 10 5.70 36.16 -15.24
N GLU A 11 4.79 36.82 -15.95
CA GLU A 11 3.34 36.77 -15.65
C GLU A 11 2.71 35.42 -16.02
N ALA A 12 3.17 34.76 -17.10
CA ALA A 12 2.76 33.40 -17.43
C ALA A 12 3.32 32.34 -16.45
N ALA A 13 4.49 32.59 -15.85
CA ALA A 13 5.06 31.74 -14.80
C ALA A 13 4.41 31.98 -13.43
N SER A 14 3.87 33.18 -13.17
CA SER A 14 3.15 33.52 -11.94
C SER A 14 1.71 33.02 -11.91
N THR A 15 1.13 32.63 -13.06
CA THR A 15 -0.24 32.10 -13.16
C THR A 15 -0.30 30.57 -13.18
N ALA A 16 0.85 29.88 -13.13
CA ALA A 16 0.95 28.42 -13.02
C ALA A 16 1.04 27.90 -11.58
N ALA A 17 1.03 28.78 -10.57
CA ALA A 17 1.22 28.43 -9.15
C ALA A 17 -0.08 28.41 -8.31
N ALA A 18 -1.25 28.30 -8.96
CA ALA A 18 -2.57 28.21 -8.30
C ALA A 18 -3.37 26.96 -8.72
N GLY A 19 -2.69 25.90 -9.14
CA GLY A 19 -3.30 24.59 -9.36
C GLY A 19 -3.33 23.79 -8.05
N GLY A 20 -4.35 23.99 -7.22
CA GLY A 20 -4.65 23.02 -6.17
C GLY A 20 -4.85 21.67 -6.84
N SER A 21 -4.12 20.63 -6.40
CA SER A 21 -4.27 19.27 -6.94
C SER A 21 -5.70 18.79 -6.71
N SER A 22 -6.54 18.95 -7.73
CA SER A 22 -7.97 18.65 -7.67
C SER A 22 -8.16 17.15 -7.85
N ILE A 23 -8.87 16.53 -6.92
CA ILE A 23 -9.41 15.18 -7.13
C ILE A 23 -10.49 15.20 -8.24
N PRO A 24 -10.76 14.07 -8.92
CA PRO A 24 -11.78 13.98 -9.97
C PRO A 24 -13.17 14.45 -9.51
N GLU A 25 -13.98 14.99 -10.43
CA GLU A 25 -15.33 15.51 -10.11
C GLU A 25 -16.23 14.42 -9.51
N GLU A 26 -16.12 13.18 -9.98
CA GLU A 26 -16.85 12.04 -9.45
C GLU A 26 -16.45 11.72 -8.01
N ALA A 27 -15.16 11.87 -7.67
CA ALA A 27 -14.68 11.72 -6.32
C ALA A 27 -15.20 12.84 -5.41
N GLN A 28 -15.22 14.09 -5.90
CA GLN A 28 -15.80 15.23 -5.15
C GLN A 28 -17.30 15.01 -4.89
N ARG A 29 -18.06 14.57 -5.90
CA ARG A 29 -19.49 14.27 -5.76
C ARG A 29 -19.72 13.19 -4.70
N LEU A 30 -18.97 12.09 -4.78
CA LEU A 30 -19.08 11.00 -3.82
C LEU A 30 -18.75 11.46 -2.38
N LEU A 31 -17.72 12.28 -2.20
CA LEU A 31 -17.38 12.83 -0.88
C LEU A 31 -18.52 13.70 -0.32
N HIS A 32 -19.15 14.52 -1.15
CA HIS A 32 -20.32 15.31 -0.74
C HIS A 32 -21.51 14.43 -0.35
N GLU A 33 -21.81 13.39 -1.12
CA GLU A 33 -22.88 12.43 -0.81
C GLU A 33 -22.63 11.69 0.50
N LEU A 34 -21.39 11.23 0.73
CA LEU A 34 -20.98 10.58 1.97
C LEU A 34 -21.10 11.53 3.17
N ALA A 35 -20.58 12.75 3.05
CA ALA A 35 -20.64 13.77 4.10
C ALA A 35 -22.07 14.15 4.48
N ALA A 36 -22.97 14.26 3.49
CA ALA A 36 -24.37 14.57 3.73
C ALA A 36 -25.12 13.47 4.52
N GLY A 37 -24.60 12.25 4.53
CA GLY A 37 -25.16 11.12 5.28
C GLY A 37 -24.54 10.90 6.67
N TRP A 38 -23.60 11.75 7.09
CA TRP A 38 -22.90 11.59 8.37
C TRP A 38 -23.34 12.63 9.40
N ASP A 39 -23.80 12.16 10.56
CA ASP A 39 -24.31 13.03 11.63
C ASP A 39 -23.21 13.91 12.27
N ASP A 40 -21.94 13.53 12.13
CA ASP A 40 -20.77 14.22 12.69
C ASP A 40 -20.08 15.17 11.69
N VAL A 41 -20.68 15.40 10.51
CA VAL A 41 -20.23 16.43 9.56
C VAL A 41 -21.26 17.54 9.47
N GLU A 42 -20.97 18.68 10.11
CA GLU A 42 -21.89 19.83 10.16
C GLU A 42 -21.96 20.60 8.83
N ASP A 43 -20.82 20.81 8.17
CA ASP A 43 -20.73 21.48 6.87
C ASP A 43 -20.04 20.57 5.85
N CYS A 44 -20.82 19.96 4.97
CA CYS A 44 -20.31 19.10 3.91
C CYS A 44 -19.46 19.85 2.87
N ARG A 45 -19.48 21.19 2.85
CA ARG A 45 -18.67 22.05 1.97
C ARG A 45 -17.35 22.47 2.57
N ALA A 46 -17.16 22.31 3.88
CA ALA A 46 -15.90 22.57 4.58
C ALA A 46 -14.86 21.46 4.33
N LEU A 47 -14.76 21.01 3.09
CA LEU A 47 -13.91 19.92 2.63
C LEU A 47 -12.52 20.45 2.27
N GLU A 48 -11.51 19.88 2.90
CA GLU A 48 -10.11 20.07 2.52
C GLU A 48 -9.53 18.76 2.01
N VAL A 49 -8.85 18.82 0.87
CA VAL A 49 -8.22 17.66 0.24
C VAL A 49 -6.72 17.91 0.12
N VAL A 50 -5.92 16.99 0.63
CA VAL A 50 -4.46 17.08 0.67
C VAL A 50 -3.87 15.85 -0.01
N PRO A 51 -3.01 16.00 -1.03
CA PRO A 51 -2.33 14.86 -1.65
C PRO A 51 -1.34 14.22 -0.65
N LEU A 52 -1.36 12.90 -0.55
CA LEU A 52 -0.38 12.13 0.20
C LEU A 52 0.74 11.67 -0.73
N LYS A 53 1.99 11.91 -0.31
CA LYS A 53 3.18 11.47 -1.04
C LYS A 53 3.55 10.04 -0.62
N GLY A 54 4.16 9.29 -1.54
CA GLY A 54 4.75 7.97 -1.26
C GLY A 54 4.02 6.79 -1.90
N ALA A 55 2.83 6.99 -2.47
CA ALA A 55 2.16 5.96 -3.27
C ALA A 55 2.80 5.89 -4.68
N MET A 56 3.18 4.68 -5.12
CA MET A 56 3.85 4.47 -6.41
C MET A 56 2.88 4.08 -7.54
N THR A 57 1.78 3.40 -7.21
CA THR A 57 0.84 2.82 -8.20
C THR A 57 -0.48 3.58 -8.32
N ASN A 58 -0.83 4.37 -7.30
CA ASN A 58 -2.09 5.10 -7.22
C ASN A 58 -1.85 6.52 -6.70
N GLU A 59 -2.68 7.47 -7.09
CA GLU A 59 -2.70 8.79 -6.47
C GLU A 59 -3.59 8.74 -5.22
N VAL A 60 -3.03 9.10 -4.07
CA VAL A 60 -3.72 9.02 -2.78
C VAL A 60 -3.91 10.41 -2.21
N TYR A 61 -5.12 10.72 -1.78
CA TYR A 61 -5.47 12.00 -1.17
C TYR A 61 -6.15 11.76 0.17
N GLN A 62 -5.81 12.58 1.15
CA GLN A 62 -6.55 12.68 2.40
C GLN A 62 -7.62 13.76 2.25
N ALA A 63 -8.88 13.38 2.43
CA ALA A 63 -10.00 14.32 2.51
C ALA A 63 -10.42 14.48 3.98
N ARG A 64 -10.62 15.71 4.44
CA ARG A 64 -11.05 16.03 5.81
C ARG A 64 -12.09 17.14 5.82
N TRP A 65 -13.04 17.03 6.74
CA TRP A 65 -14.03 18.10 6.99
C TRP A 65 -13.62 18.89 8.22
N LEU A 66 -13.55 20.21 8.09
CA LEU A 66 -13.17 21.09 9.19
C LEU A 66 -14.35 21.27 10.15
N LEU A 67 -14.08 21.17 11.46
CA LEU A 67 -15.07 21.53 12.46
C LEU A 67 -15.23 23.06 12.50
N PRO A 68 -16.42 23.58 12.79
CA PRO A 68 -16.60 25.00 12.99
C PRO A 68 -15.66 25.48 14.10
N ALA A 69 -14.97 26.59 13.86
CA ALA A 69 -14.10 27.18 14.85
C ALA A 69 -14.90 27.49 16.12
N ARG A 70 -14.58 26.83 17.24
CA ARG A 70 -15.09 27.25 18.55
C ARG A 70 -14.58 28.66 18.80
N ALA A 71 -15.49 29.58 19.12
CA ALA A 71 -15.13 30.96 19.46
C ALA A 71 -14.08 30.95 20.59
N PRO A 72 -12.91 31.58 20.42
CA PRO A 72 -11.86 31.52 21.42
C PRO A 72 -12.30 32.25 22.70
N SER A 73 -12.22 31.58 23.85
CA SER A 73 -12.40 32.22 25.17
C SER A 73 -11.24 33.14 25.55
N THR A 74 -10.13 33.07 24.83
CA THR A 74 -8.89 33.84 25.00
C THR A 74 -8.39 34.17 23.59
N GLY A 75 -8.25 35.46 23.24
CA GLY A 75 -8.16 36.01 21.87
C GLY A 75 -7.01 35.59 20.95
N GLU A 76 -6.61 34.32 20.96
CA GLU A 76 -5.78 33.67 19.95
C GLU A 76 -6.65 32.71 19.13
N ALA A 77 -6.55 32.78 17.81
CA ALA A 77 -7.27 31.87 16.92
C ALA A 77 -6.69 30.46 17.07
N ALA A 78 -7.44 29.56 17.73
CA ALA A 78 -7.09 28.15 17.75
C ALA A 78 -7.15 27.59 16.32
N PRO A 79 -6.20 26.72 15.91
CA PRO A 79 -6.30 26.04 14.61
C PRO A 79 -7.63 25.28 14.54
N ALA A 80 -8.29 25.33 13.38
CA ALA A 80 -9.51 24.56 13.16
C ALA A 80 -9.22 23.07 13.41
N GLU A 81 -9.89 22.47 14.38
CA GLU A 81 -9.77 21.04 14.64
C GLU A 81 -10.34 20.29 13.44
N ALA A 82 -9.55 19.36 12.89
CA ALA A 82 -10.00 18.52 11.79
C ALA A 82 -11.02 17.50 12.32
N GLY A 83 -12.21 17.48 11.71
CA GLY A 83 -13.23 16.49 11.97
C GLY A 83 -12.92 15.18 11.26
N ARG A 84 -13.98 14.53 10.74
CA ARG A 84 -13.87 13.24 10.05
C ARG A 84 -12.87 13.28 8.89
N LYS A 85 -12.10 12.20 8.74
CA LYS A 85 -11.11 12.00 7.67
C LYS A 85 -11.44 10.76 6.86
N VAL A 86 -11.14 10.81 5.56
CA VAL A 86 -11.20 9.67 4.65
C VAL A 86 -10.03 9.69 3.68
N LEU A 87 -9.73 8.56 3.06
CA LEU A 87 -8.77 8.46 1.98
C LEU A 87 -9.51 8.34 0.64
N VAL A 88 -9.02 9.06 -0.36
CA VAL A 88 -9.44 8.97 -1.75
C VAL A 88 -8.28 8.37 -2.52
N ARG A 89 -8.52 7.23 -3.15
CA ARG A 89 -7.53 6.56 -4.00
C ARG A 89 -7.98 6.62 -5.44
N VAL A 90 -7.18 7.27 -6.28
CA VAL A 90 -7.39 7.34 -7.73
C VAL A 90 -6.42 6.36 -8.39
N TYR A 91 -6.95 5.50 -9.23
CA TYR A 91 -6.20 4.43 -9.88
C TYR A 91 -5.29 4.99 -10.98
N GLY A 92 -3.98 4.72 -10.89
CA GLY A 92 -3.01 5.11 -11.91
C GLY A 92 -3.12 4.26 -13.18
N GLU A 93 -2.71 4.85 -14.31
CA GLU A 93 -2.60 4.16 -15.60
C GLU A 93 -1.27 3.37 -15.72
N GLY A 94 -1.27 2.28 -16.48
CA GLY A 94 -0.05 1.54 -16.84
C GLY A 94 0.45 0.51 -15.81
N VAL A 95 -0.26 0.30 -14.71
CA VAL A 95 0.11 -0.72 -13.69
C VAL A 95 -0.39 -2.13 -14.00
N GLU A 96 -1.16 -2.31 -15.08
CA GLU A 96 -1.74 -3.59 -15.51
C GLU A 96 -0.68 -4.67 -15.82
N VAL A 97 0.57 -4.25 -16.06
CA VAL A 97 1.72 -5.15 -16.21
C VAL A 97 2.06 -5.86 -14.89
N PHE A 98 1.80 -5.22 -13.75
CA PHE A 98 2.19 -5.72 -12.43
C PHE A 98 1.09 -6.56 -11.79
N PHE A 99 -0.17 -6.14 -11.91
CA PHE A 99 -1.31 -6.83 -11.33
C PHE A 99 -2.62 -6.56 -12.08
N ASP A 100 -3.58 -7.46 -11.87
CA ASP A 100 -4.93 -7.35 -12.42
C ASP A 100 -5.79 -6.45 -11.51
N ARG A 101 -6.27 -5.34 -12.08
CA ARG A 101 -7.07 -4.34 -11.36
C ARG A 101 -8.38 -4.92 -10.83
N GLU A 102 -9.03 -5.80 -11.58
CA GLU A 102 -10.28 -6.42 -11.15
C GLU A 102 -10.05 -7.38 -9.99
N VAL A 103 -8.90 -8.07 -9.97
CA VAL A 103 -8.48 -8.89 -8.82
C VAL A 103 -8.20 -8.02 -7.60
N GLU A 104 -7.43 -6.93 -7.75
CA GLU A 104 -7.14 -5.98 -6.67
C GLU A 104 -8.42 -5.43 -6.03
N VAL A 105 -9.35 -4.96 -6.88
CA VAL A 105 -10.62 -4.37 -6.49
C VAL A 105 -11.51 -5.36 -5.73
N ARG A 106 -11.58 -6.63 -6.20
CA ARG A 106 -12.31 -7.71 -5.49
C ARG A 106 -11.65 -8.09 -4.18
N THR A 107 -10.31 -8.19 -4.16
CA THR A 107 -9.55 -8.48 -2.95
C THR A 107 -9.82 -7.41 -1.91
N PHE A 108 -9.66 -6.13 -2.25
CA PHE A 108 -9.91 -5.01 -1.35
C PHE A 108 -11.32 -5.02 -0.76
N GLU A 109 -12.35 -5.23 -1.59
CA GLU A 109 -13.73 -5.36 -1.10
C GLU A 109 -13.93 -6.50 -0.12
N CYS A 110 -13.28 -7.64 -0.38
CA CYS A 110 -13.34 -8.78 0.50
C CYS A 110 -12.68 -8.45 1.85
N MET A 111 -11.50 -7.84 1.83
CA MET A 111 -10.78 -7.41 3.04
C MET A 111 -11.59 -6.40 3.85
N SER A 112 -12.18 -5.41 3.17
CA SER A 112 -13.05 -4.41 3.79
C SER A 112 -14.27 -5.04 4.44
N ARG A 113 -14.94 -5.99 3.77
CA ARG A 113 -16.18 -6.61 4.26
C ARG A 113 -15.94 -7.45 5.51
N HIS A 114 -14.79 -8.10 5.60
CA HIS A 114 -14.42 -8.97 6.72
C HIS A 114 -13.64 -8.23 7.82
N GLY A 115 -13.42 -6.91 7.69
CA GLY A 115 -12.75 -6.11 8.71
C GLY A 115 -11.24 -6.37 8.83
N HIS A 116 -10.60 -6.88 7.78
CA HIS A 116 -9.15 -7.11 7.73
C HIS A 116 -8.35 -5.96 7.11
N GLY A 117 -9.04 -4.89 6.70
CA GLY A 117 -8.46 -3.71 6.07
C GLY A 117 -9.35 -2.47 6.24
N PRO A 118 -8.96 -1.34 5.61
CA PRO A 118 -9.79 -0.13 5.60
C PRO A 118 -11.18 -0.42 5.03
N ARG A 119 -12.23 0.18 5.62
CA ARG A 119 -13.58 0.04 5.09
C ARG A 119 -13.74 0.80 3.77
N LEU A 120 -14.30 0.15 2.75
CA LEU A 120 -14.76 0.79 1.53
C LEU A 120 -15.99 1.65 1.85
N LEU A 121 -15.89 2.96 1.61
CA LEU A 121 -16.98 3.91 1.82
C LEU A 121 -17.77 4.14 0.53
N GLY A 122 -17.10 4.12 -0.62
CA GLY A 122 -17.75 4.27 -1.91
C GLY A 122 -16.81 4.08 -3.10
N ARG A 123 -17.39 3.98 -4.29
CA ARG A 123 -16.68 3.80 -5.56
C ARG A 123 -17.04 4.89 -6.55
N PHE A 124 -16.08 5.24 -7.38
CA PHE A 124 -16.26 6.06 -8.58
C PHE A 124 -15.49 5.40 -9.75
N PRO A 125 -15.72 5.79 -11.01
CA PRO A 125 -15.19 5.07 -12.17
C PRO A 125 -13.68 4.78 -12.13
N ASN A 126 -12.89 5.71 -11.60
CA ASN A 126 -11.42 5.64 -11.59
C ASN A 126 -10.84 5.54 -10.17
N GLY A 127 -11.60 5.03 -9.20
CA GLY A 127 -11.07 4.94 -7.84
C GLY A 127 -12.08 4.58 -6.76
N ARG A 128 -11.66 4.79 -5.51
CA ARG A 128 -12.44 4.46 -4.33
C ARG A 128 -12.22 5.49 -3.21
N VAL A 129 -13.21 5.58 -2.34
CA VAL A 129 -13.11 6.28 -1.05
C VAL A 129 -13.08 5.23 0.04
N GLU A 130 -12.05 5.27 0.87
CA GLU A 130 -11.79 4.32 1.95
C GLU A 130 -11.71 5.04 3.31
N GLU A 131 -11.99 4.29 4.37
CA GLU A 131 -11.83 4.75 5.74
C GLU A 131 -10.39 5.20 6.02
N PHE A 132 -10.26 6.32 6.73
CA PHE A 132 -8.96 6.76 7.23
C PHE A 132 -8.60 5.98 8.50
N ILE A 133 -7.55 5.16 8.41
CA ILE A 133 -7.03 4.45 9.58
C ILE A 133 -6.20 5.42 10.43
N HIS A 134 -6.62 5.59 11.69
CA HIS A 134 -5.91 6.42 12.67
C HIS A 134 -4.78 5.65 13.34
N ALA A 135 -3.79 5.26 12.53
CA ALA A 135 -2.63 4.49 12.95
C ALA A 135 -1.37 5.06 12.31
N ARG A 136 -0.20 4.77 12.87
CA ARG A 136 1.07 5.07 12.20
C ARG A 136 1.49 3.91 11.32
N THR A 137 2.13 4.21 10.20
CA THR A 137 2.87 3.21 9.43
C THR A 137 4.11 2.77 10.21
N LEU A 138 4.48 1.50 10.09
CA LEU A 138 5.73 1.01 10.65
C LEU A 138 6.95 1.58 9.90
N SER A 139 8.10 1.49 10.56
CA SER A 139 9.41 1.81 10.02
C SER A 139 10.28 0.54 9.95
N ALA A 140 11.42 0.63 9.26
CA ALA A 140 12.40 -0.46 9.23
C ALA A 140 12.86 -0.89 10.63
N ALA A 141 12.93 0.05 11.59
CA ALA A 141 13.31 -0.25 12.97
C ALA A 141 12.22 -1.02 13.73
N ASP A 142 10.94 -0.73 13.46
CA ASP A 142 9.83 -1.42 14.12
C ASP A 142 9.79 -2.92 13.78
N LEU A 143 10.18 -3.31 12.56
CA LEU A 143 10.23 -4.72 12.19
C LEU A 143 11.21 -5.53 13.07
N ARG A 144 12.21 -4.87 13.66
CA ARG A 144 13.21 -5.47 14.53
C ARG A 144 12.78 -5.54 16.00
N ASP A 145 11.68 -4.90 16.36
CA ASP A 145 11.16 -4.96 17.72
C ASP A 145 10.48 -6.32 17.96
N PRO A 146 10.88 -7.10 18.99
CA PRO A 146 10.34 -8.43 19.22
C PRO A 146 8.83 -8.46 19.51
N GLU A 147 8.28 -7.42 20.15
CA GLU A 147 6.86 -7.33 20.47
C GLU A 147 6.05 -7.05 19.20
N ILE A 148 6.48 -6.08 18.40
CA ILE A 148 5.86 -5.77 17.10
C ILE A 148 5.97 -6.97 16.16
N SER A 149 7.13 -7.64 16.12
CA SER A 149 7.36 -8.84 15.32
C SER A 149 6.38 -9.98 15.67
N ALA A 150 6.10 -10.20 16.96
CA ALA A 150 5.11 -11.18 17.40
C ALA A 150 3.67 -10.80 17.01
N ILE A 151 3.33 -9.51 17.05
CA ILE A 151 2.03 -9.00 16.59
C ILE A 151 1.88 -9.18 15.08
N ILE A 152 2.92 -8.87 14.28
CA ILE A 152 2.95 -9.10 12.83
C ILE A 152 2.74 -10.58 12.54
N ALA A 153 3.50 -11.47 13.20
CA ALA A 153 3.36 -12.92 13.03
C ALA A 153 1.92 -13.40 13.30
N SER A 154 1.30 -12.89 14.36
CA SER A 154 -0.07 -13.24 14.73
C SER A 154 -1.09 -12.73 13.71
N LYS A 155 -0.94 -11.50 13.22
CA LYS A 155 -1.82 -10.93 12.19
C LYS A 155 -1.64 -11.61 10.84
N LEU A 156 -0.41 -11.93 10.46
CA LEU A 156 -0.10 -12.63 9.22
C LEU A 156 -0.71 -14.03 9.21
N ARG A 157 -0.77 -14.71 10.37
CA ARG A 157 -1.49 -15.99 10.51
C ARG A 157 -2.98 -15.86 10.18
N GLN A 158 -3.63 -14.83 10.73
CA GLN A 158 -5.04 -14.55 10.42
C GLN A 158 -5.21 -14.24 8.92
N PHE A 159 -4.31 -13.43 8.36
CA PHE A 159 -4.32 -13.07 6.93
C PHE A 159 -4.22 -14.31 6.03
N HIS A 160 -3.31 -15.24 6.34
CA HIS A 160 -3.13 -16.47 5.58
C HIS A 160 -4.34 -17.41 5.60
N ASN A 161 -5.19 -17.33 6.64
CA ASN A 161 -6.38 -18.17 6.79
C ASN A 161 -7.66 -17.53 6.24
N LEU A 162 -7.58 -16.34 5.64
CA LEU A 162 -8.73 -15.66 5.07
C LEU A 162 -9.41 -16.50 3.98
N GLU A 163 -10.74 -16.57 4.07
CA GLU A 163 -11.57 -17.18 3.04
C GLU A 163 -11.76 -16.22 1.87
N MET A 164 -10.81 -16.24 0.95
CA MET A 164 -10.85 -15.39 -0.25
C MET A 164 -11.50 -16.10 -1.44
N PRO A 165 -12.31 -15.38 -2.25
CA PRO A 165 -12.92 -15.94 -3.44
C PRO A 165 -11.86 -16.22 -4.52
N GLY A 166 -12.04 -17.32 -5.27
CA GLY A 166 -11.19 -17.68 -6.40
C GLY A 166 -10.41 -18.99 -6.19
N PRO A 167 -9.66 -19.43 -7.22
CA PRO A 167 -8.87 -20.65 -7.13
C PRO A 167 -7.69 -20.48 -6.17
N LYS A 168 -7.41 -21.50 -5.37
CA LYS A 168 -6.22 -21.57 -4.49
C LYS A 168 -4.95 -21.98 -5.26
N SER A 169 -4.72 -21.33 -6.40
CA SER A 169 -3.57 -21.58 -7.27
C SER A 169 -2.39 -20.69 -6.90
N VAL A 170 -1.18 -21.23 -6.97
CA VAL A 170 0.07 -20.49 -6.75
C VAL A 170 0.40 -19.65 -7.99
N LEU A 171 0.38 -18.32 -7.86
CA LEU A 171 0.53 -17.39 -9.00
C LEU A 171 1.95 -16.82 -9.20
N ILE A 172 2.86 -17.04 -8.25
CA ILE A 172 4.19 -16.39 -8.27
C ILE A 172 5.00 -16.77 -9.52
N TRP A 173 4.94 -18.02 -9.96
CA TRP A 173 5.69 -18.50 -11.12
C TRP A 173 5.20 -17.88 -12.43
N ASP A 174 3.89 -17.83 -12.63
CA ASP A 174 3.28 -17.17 -13.79
C ASP A 174 3.57 -15.67 -13.80
N ARG A 175 3.54 -15.03 -12.63
CA ARG A 175 3.87 -13.61 -12.47
C ARG A 175 5.32 -13.33 -12.87
N LEU A 176 6.27 -14.11 -12.36
CA LEU A 176 7.70 -13.97 -12.71
C LEU A 176 7.94 -14.14 -14.22
N ARG A 177 7.29 -15.12 -14.86
CA ARG A 177 7.41 -15.32 -16.33
C ARG A 177 6.79 -14.18 -17.12
N ASN A 178 5.64 -13.66 -16.69
CA ASN A 178 5.01 -12.50 -17.31
C ASN A 178 5.89 -11.26 -17.20
N TRP A 179 6.48 -11.01 -16.04
CA TRP A 179 7.43 -9.91 -15.86
C TRP A 179 8.69 -10.08 -16.70
N LEU A 180 9.25 -11.29 -16.77
CA LEU A 180 10.40 -11.57 -17.64
C LEU A 180 10.08 -11.30 -19.12
N LYS A 181 8.90 -11.74 -19.58
CA LYS A 181 8.44 -11.48 -20.94
C LYS A 181 8.31 -9.99 -21.21
N THR A 182 7.72 -9.23 -20.29
CA THR A 182 7.58 -7.78 -20.43
C THR A 182 8.95 -7.09 -20.41
N ALA A 183 9.84 -7.47 -19.49
CA ALA A 183 11.19 -6.95 -19.42
C ALA A 183 11.95 -7.17 -20.73
N LYS A 184 11.86 -8.37 -21.33
CA LYS A 184 12.48 -8.67 -22.64
C LYS A 184 11.91 -7.83 -23.79
N ASN A 185 10.62 -7.49 -23.74
CA ASN A 185 9.99 -6.66 -24.78
C ASN A 185 10.38 -5.18 -24.68
N LEU A 186 10.62 -4.69 -23.47
CA LEU A 186 10.98 -3.29 -23.21
C LEU A 186 12.49 -3.05 -23.28
N CYS A 187 13.29 -4.07 -22.99
CA CYS A 187 14.74 -3.95 -22.86
C CYS A 187 15.45 -4.04 -24.22
N PRO A 188 16.34 -3.09 -24.55
CA PRO A 188 17.21 -3.19 -25.72
C PRO A 188 18.08 -4.45 -25.69
N SER A 189 18.39 -5.02 -26.87
CA SER A 189 19.10 -6.32 -26.95
C SER A 189 20.50 -6.34 -26.34
N ASN A 190 21.17 -5.18 -26.21
CA ASN A 190 22.45 -5.06 -25.52
C ASN A 190 22.29 -5.19 -24.00
N GLU A 191 21.30 -4.49 -23.42
CA GLU A 191 21.00 -4.53 -21.99
C GLU A 191 20.43 -5.89 -21.58
N ALA A 192 19.56 -6.49 -22.40
CA ALA A 192 18.99 -7.81 -22.11
C ALA A 192 20.07 -8.89 -21.95
N LYS A 193 21.18 -8.76 -22.70
CA LYS A 193 22.36 -9.62 -22.56
C LYS A 193 23.17 -9.28 -21.32
N GLU A 194 23.36 -7.99 -21.03
CA GLU A 194 24.07 -7.53 -19.83
C GLU A 194 23.38 -8.03 -18.55
N PHE A 195 22.06 -7.90 -18.47
CA PHE A 195 21.23 -8.39 -17.37
C PHE A 195 20.91 -9.89 -17.45
N CYS A 196 21.45 -10.61 -18.44
CA CYS A 196 21.26 -12.05 -18.62
C CYS A 196 19.79 -12.50 -18.62
N LEU A 197 18.86 -11.70 -19.19
CA LEU A 197 17.42 -11.99 -19.19
C LEU A 197 17.10 -13.33 -19.87
N ASP A 198 17.96 -13.82 -20.77
CA ASP A 198 17.80 -15.11 -21.43
C ASP A 198 18.03 -16.32 -20.51
N SER A 199 18.73 -16.13 -19.39
CA SER A 199 18.96 -17.17 -18.39
C SER A 199 17.84 -17.28 -17.36
N ILE A 200 17.14 -16.17 -17.08
CA ILE A 200 16.16 -16.07 -15.98
C ILE A 200 15.02 -17.10 -16.12
N GLU A 201 14.54 -17.40 -17.32
CA GLU A 201 13.48 -18.43 -17.52
C GLU A 201 13.91 -19.81 -17.01
N LYS A 202 15.19 -20.15 -17.20
CA LYS A 202 15.76 -21.42 -16.71
C LYS A 202 15.88 -21.42 -15.20
N GLU A 203 16.25 -20.28 -14.61
CA GLU A 203 16.34 -20.11 -13.15
C GLU A 203 14.97 -20.20 -12.49
N ILE A 204 13.95 -19.51 -13.04
CA ILE A 204 12.55 -19.63 -12.59
C ILE A 204 12.12 -21.10 -12.64
N THR A 205 12.37 -21.79 -13.76
CA THR A 205 11.99 -23.19 -13.93
C THR A 205 12.73 -24.11 -12.94
N ALA A 206 14.01 -23.85 -12.66
CA ALA A 206 14.78 -24.61 -11.68
C ALA A 206 14.20 -24.44 -10.25
N LEU A 207 13.93 -23.19 -9.85
CA LEU A 207 13.33 -22.87 -8.55
C LEU A 207 11.93 -23.46 -8.41
N GLU A 208 11.10 -23.36 -9.45
CA GLU A 208 9.76 -23.94 -9.44
C GLU A 208 9.81 -25.46 -9.25
N ASN A 209 10.68 -26.17 -9.97
CA ASN A 209 10.85 -27.62 -9.81
C ASN A 209 11.37 -28.01 -8.43
N GLU A 210 12.23 -27.20 -7.82
CA GLU A 210 12.79 -27.48 -6.50
C GLU A 210 11.79 -27.22 -5.37
N LEU A 211 10.98 -26.16 -5.51
CA LEU A 211 10.12 -25.66 -4.44
C LEU A 211 8.68 -26.18 -4.53
N SER A 212 8.16 -26.51 -5.71
CA SER A 212 6.78 -26.99 -5.91
C SER A 212 6.57 -28.45 -5.54
N LYS A 213 6.87 -28.79 -4.27
CA LYS A 213 6.71 -30.14 -3.69
C LYS A 213 5.31 -30.31 -3.07
N ASP A 214 4.85 -31.56 -2.95
CA ASP A 214 3.48 -31.91 -2.53
C ASP A 214 3.01 -31.42 -1.15
N TYR A 215 3.90 -30.90 -0.30
CA TYR A 215 3.61 -30.58 1.12
C TYR A 215 3.54 -29.08 1.42
N GLN A 216 3.23 -28.22 0.45
CA GLN A 216 3.12 -26.79 0.69
C GLN A 216 1.81 -26.43 1.40
N CYS A 217 1.91 -25.71 2.53
CA CYS A 217 0.77 -25.05 3.14
C CYS A 217 0.43 -23.80 2.31
N ILE A 218 -0.70 -23.87 1.59
CA ILE A 218 -1.20 -22.77 0.78
C ILE A 218 -2.16 -21.92 1.61
N GLY A 219 -1.88 -20.62 1.68
CA GLY A 219 -2.70 -19.60 2.33
C GLY A 219 -2.92 -18.42 1.41
N PHE A 220 -3.77 -17.48 1.83
CA PHE A 220 -3.88 -16.20 1.12
C PHE A 220 -2.74 -15.28 1.54
N CYS A 221 -1.73 -15.12 0.69
CA CYS A 221 -0.51 -14.38 1.00
C CYS A 221 -0.63 -12.91 0.58
N HIS A 222 0.01 -12.02 1.33
CA HIS A 222 0.18 -10.61 0.98
C HIS A 222 1.15 -10.44 -0.18
N ASN A 223 2.26 -11.18 -0.17
CA ASN A 223 3.37 -11.17 -1.13
C ASN A 223 4.21 -9.88 -1.16
N ASP A 224 3.87 -8.88 -0.36
CA ASP A 224 4.60 -7.60 -0.25
C ASP A 224 4.51 -7.00 1.17
N LEU A 225 4.79 -7.82 2.20
CA LEU A 225 4.63 -7.41 3.60
C LEU A 225 5.81 -6.56 4.13
N GLN A 226 6.09 -5.47 3.43
CA GLN A 226 7.06 -4.46 3.84
C GLN A 226 6.48 -3.50 4.91
N TYR A 227 7.33 -2.79 5.66
CA TYR A 227 6.87 -1.96 6.79
C TYR A 227 5.91 -0.83 6.40
N GLY A 228 5.97 -0.35 5.15
CA GLY A 228 5.05 0.65 4.58
C GLY A 228 3.61 0.15 4.47
N ASN A 229 3.42 -1.17 4.38
CA ASN A 229 2.13 -1.84 4.24
C ASN A 229 1.57 -2.34 5.58
N ILE A 230 2.17 -1.92 6.69
CA ILE A 230 1.79 -2.31 8.04
C ILE A 230 1.52 -1.05 8.86
N MET A 231 0.31 -0.93 9.39
CA MET A 231 -0.08 0.15 10.28
C MET A 231 -0.37 -0.36 11.67
N ILE A 232 0.05 0.38 12.71
CA ILE A 232 -0.22 0.06 14.11
C ILE A 232 -0.84 1.26 14.84
N ASP A 233 -1.93 0.98 15.54
CA ASP A 233 -2.47 1.89 16.54
C ASP A 233 -1.62 1.75 17.82
N GLU A 234 -1.01 2.85 18.26
CA GLU A 234 -0.10 2.85 19.40
C GLU A 234 -0.81 2.61 20.75
N GLU A 235 -2.07 3.01 20.86
CA GLU A 235 -2.85 2.86 22.09
C GLU A 235 -3.43 1.45 22.21
N THR A 236 -4.02 0.94 21.13
CA THR A 236 -4.70 -0.37 21.14
C THR A 236 -3.79 -1.53 20.73
N LYS A 237 -2.61 -1.23 20.16
CA LYS A 237 -1.70 -2.20 19.50
C LYS A 237 -2.38 -3.00 18.40
N LEU A 238 -3.49 -2.49 17.86
CA LEU A 238 -4.17 -3.10 16.73
C LEU A 238 -3.36 -2.90 15.46
N LEU A 239 -2.97 -4.02 14.84
CA LEU A 239 -2.26 -4.03 13.58
C LEU A 239 -3.23 -4.22 12.40
N THR A 240 -3.05 -3.39 11.38
CA THR A 240 -3.74 -3.50 10.09
C THR A 240 -2.73 -3.63 8.97
N ILE A 241 -2.86 -4.69 8.17
CA ILE A 241 -2.12 -4.88 6.93
C ILE A 241 -2.91 -4.17 5.83
N ILE A 242 -2.24 -3.41 4.97
CA ILE A 242 -2.84 -2.65 3.87
C ILE A 242 -2.12 -2.95 2.55
N ASP A 243 -2.67 -2.46 1.44
CA ASP A 243 -2.08 -2.54 0.10
C ASP A 243 -1.92 -3.95 -0.48
N TYR A 244 -3.06 -4.54 -0.87
CA TYR A 244 -3.17 -5.94 -1.28
C TYR A 244 -2.94 -6.18 -2.79
N GLU A 245 -2.27 -5.28 -3.50
CA GLU A 245 -2.15 -5.35 -4.97
C GLU A 245 -1.41 -6.60 -5.47
N TYR A 246 -0.47 -7.11 -4.67
CA TYR A 246 0.24 -8.37 -4.95
C TYR A 246 -0.40 -9.60 -4.29
N ALA A 247 -1.44 -9.43 -3.49
CA ALA A 247 -2.01 -10.50 -2.68
C ALA A 247 -2.64 -11.60 -3.55
N SER A 248 -2.35 -12.85 -3.21
CA SER A 248 -2.84 -14.03 -3.94
C SER A 248 -2.63 -15.29 -3.11
N PHE A 249 -3.28 -16.38 -3.50
CA PHE A 249 -2.96 -17.68 -2.91
C PHE A 249 -1.53 -18.10 -3.26
N GLY A 250 -0.79 -18.54 -2.25
CA GLY A 250 0.60 -18.92 -2.38
C GLY A 250 1.10 -19.74 -1.19
N PRO A 251 2.35 -20.23 -1.26
CA PRO A 251 2.97 -20.89 -0.12
C PRO A 251 3.14 -19.88 1.03
N VAL A 252 2.59 -20.19 2.20
CA VAL A 252 2.74 -19.36 3.41
C VAL A 252 4.21 -19.08 3.75
N ALA A 253 5.07 -20.06 3.49
CA ALA A 253 6.51 -19.93 3.72
C ALA A 253 7.15 -18.86 2.83
N TYR A 254 6.63 -18.65 1.61
CA TYR A 254 7.12 -17.59 0.72
C TYR A 254 6.85 -16.21 1.33
N ASP A 255 5.64 -15.98 1.83
CA ASP A 255 5.25 -14.67 2.37
C ASP A 255 6.00 -14.33 3.66
N ILE A 256 6.22 -15.33 4.52
CA ILE A 256 7.06 -15.19 5.72
C ILE A 256 8.53 -14.92 5.33
N ALA A 257 9.07 -15.65 4.36
CA ALA A 257 10.44 -15.44 3.89
C ALA A 257 10.62 -14.06 3.26
N ASN A 258 9.63 -13.60 2.49
CA ASN A 258 9.59 -12.25 1.94
C ASN A 258 9.63 -11.20 3.06
N HIS A 259 8.79 -11.34 4.08
CA HIS A 259 8.80 -10.44 5.24
C HIS A 259 10.17 -10.39 5.94
N PHE A 260 10.89 -11.52 6.05
CA PHE A 260 12.24 -11.52 6.60
C PHE A 260 13.25 -10.77 5.72
N CYS A 261 13.10 -10.82 4.39
CA CYS A 261 13.89 -9.99 3.48
C CYS A 261 13.62 -8.49 3.70
N GLU A 262 12.37 -8.12 3.96
CA GLU A 262 11.97 -6.73 4.24
C GLU A 262 12.60 -6.16 5.52
N MET A 263 12.98 -7.02 6.48
CA MET A 263 13.74 -6.58 7.66
C MET A 263 15.17 -6.08 7.32
N ALA A 264 15.67 -6.40 6.13
CA ALA A 264 16.94 -5.89 5.63
C ALA A 264 16.79 -4.59 4.81
N ALA A 265 15.55 -4.16 4.50
CA ALA A 265 15.27 -2.98 3.70
C ALA A 265 15.17 -1.70 4.55
N ASP A 266 15.55 -0.57 3.95
CA ASP A 266 15.30 0.77 4.49
C ASP A 266 15.03 1.75 3.33
N TYR A 267 13.76 1.83 2.94
CA TYR A 267 13.26 2.70 1.88
C TYR A 267 13.32 4.20 2.22
N HIS A 268 13.59 4.55 3.48
CA HIS A 268 13.82 5.94 3.89
C HIS A 268 15.31 6.31 3.93
N SER A 269 16.20 5.37 3.63
CA SER A 269 17.64 5.62 3.53
C SER A 269 18.01 6.38 2.24
N GLU A 270 19.25 6.90 2.18
CA GLU A 270 19.79 7.52 0.96
C GLU A 270 19.89 6.54 -0.22
N ARG A 271 19.91 5.23 0.05
CA ARG A 271 20.08 4.17 -0.96
C ARG A 271 19.01 3.09 -0.78
N PRO A 272 17.72 3.40 -1.02
CA PRO A 272 16.59 2.50 -0.73
C PRO A 272 16.59 1.21 -1.55
N HIS A 273 17.36 1.16 -2.64
CA HIS A 273 17.56 -0.01 -3.49
C HIS A 273 18.62 -0.98 -2.95
N ILE A 274 19.29 -0.68 -1.83
CA ILE A 274 20.34 -1.53 -1.24
C ILE A 274 19.85 -2.12 0.08
N LEU A 275 19.68 -3.44 0.09
CA LEU A 275 19.35 -4.21 1.28
C LEU A 275 20.59 -4.43 2.15
N ASN A 276 20.46 -4.21 3.46
CA ASN A 276 21.50 -4.50 4.43
C ASN A 276 21.25 -5.85 5.10
N TYR A 277 21.75 -6.93 4.49
CA TYR A 277 21.59 -8.29 5.00
C TYR A 277 22.30 -8.57 6.33
N THR A 278 23.11 -7.66 6.86
CA THR A 278 23.59 -7.76 8.26
C THR A 278 22.46 -7.57 9.27
N LYS A 279 21.31 -7.02 8.84
CA LYS A 279 20.07 -6.89 9.62
C LYS A 279 19.04 -8.00 9.35
N TYR A 280 19.35 -8.96 8.47
CA TYR A 280 18.45 -10.10 8.23
C TYR A 280 18.24 -10.87 9.55
N PRO A 281 17.01 -11.32 9.88
CA PRO A 281 16.76 -11.99 11.15
C PRO A 281 17.60 -13.25 11.27
N ASP A 282 18.24 -13.41 12.43
CA ASP A 282 18.99 -14.62 12.70
C ASP A 282 18.07 -15.83 12.92
N THR A 283 18.65 -17.01 13.10
CA THR A 283 17.88 -18.24 13.26
C THR A 283 16.96 -18.22 14.49
N ASP A 284 17.34 -17.53 15.56
CA ASP A 284 16.55 -17.48 16.78
C ASP A 284 15.39 -16.49 16.64
N GLU A 285 15.61 -15.35 16.00
CA GLU A 285 14.53 -14.41 15.63
C GLU A 285 13.52 -15.04 14.68
N GLN A 286 13.98 -15.76 13.65
CA GLN A 286 13.10 -16.49 12.73
C GLN A 286 12.24 -17.53 13.46
N LYS A 287 12.84 -18.30 14.39
CA LYS A 287 12.10 -19.28 15.19
C LYS A 287 11.07 -18.61 16.08
N GLN A 288 11.40 -17.49 16.72
CA GLN A 288 10.47 -16.74 17.57
C GLN A 288 9.27 -16.22 16.76
N PHE A 289 9.52 -15.68 15.56
CA PHE A 289 8.46 -15.25 14.65
C PHE A 289 7.55 -16.42 14.27
N VAL A 290 8.13 -17.54 13.82
CA VAL A 290 7.37 -18.74 13.43
C VAL A 290 6.60 -19.33 14.61
N GLN A 291 7.18 -19.34 15.82
CA GLN A 291 6.49 -19.82 17.01
C GLN A 291 5.28 -18.93 17.34
N SER A 292 5.42 -17.61 17.25
CA SER A 292 4.32 -16.65 17.43
C SER A 292 3.23 -16.84 16.38
N TYR A 293 3.63 -17.00 15.12
CA TYR A 293 2.75 -17.29 13.99
C TYR A 293 1.93 -18.59 14.20
N LEU A 294 2.58 -19.67 14.65
CA LEU A 294 1.92 -20.97 14.87
C LEU A 294 1.07 -21.01 16.14
N SER A 295 1.41 -20.20 17.15
CA SER A 295 0.66 -20.13 18.43
C SER A 295 -0.57 -19.23 18.34
N SER A 296 -0.64 -18.36 17.33
CA SER A 296 -1.81 -17.53 17.03
C SER A 296 -2.99 -18.39 16.57
N SER A 297 -4.16 -18.17 17.18
CA SER A 297 -5.43 -18.66 16.64
C SER A 297 -5.70 -17.91 15.34
N GLY A 298 -5.68 -18.68 14.24
CA GLY A 298 -6.01 -18.25 12.90
C GLY A 298 -7.42 -17.69 12.76
#